data_AF-A0AAU5RYM3-F1
#
_entry.id   AF-A0AAU5RYM3-F1
#
_cell.length_a   1.000
_cell.length_b   1.000
_cell.length_c   1.000
_cell.angle_alpha   90.00
_cell.angle_beta   90.00
_cell.angle_gamma   90.00
#
_symmetry.space_group_name_H-M   'P 1'
#
loop_
_entity.id
_entity.type
_entity.pdbx_description
1 polymer ?
#
loop_
_entity_poly.entity_id
_entity_poly.type
_entity_poly.pdbx_seq_one_letter_code
_entity_poly.pdbx_strand_id
1 'polypeptide(L)'
;MSDQRAHSLAAPGATDPAAADGATDPAATESAATDPAATESAATADARPGGPRAAAGRGLDAPRTTDVPDPSAGPRRWPASFVDRLSDPLPMPGVRDIARLVRECAVRPPAHTLKDLPLLPVAPEPLPAAGPGTVSVTWAGHASWVVRIGGLTVLTDPVWSRRIPGTPRRVTPVGVPWRTLPPIDAVVISHNHYDHLDAPTVKRLPRTTPCYVPAGLGEWFRRRGFTRVAELDWWEGTWLRGVRFDFVPAHHWSRRSLTDTCRTLWGGWVLTDSAGHRVYFAGDTGYGAYFAEIARVHPGIDLALLPIGAYTPRWMLRPVHTDPEEAVQAYLDLGAAAMAPMHWATFLLSGEPPLEPLIRLRAAWRAAGLPRDALWDLPIGASRVLVA
;
A
#
# COMPACT_ATOMS: atom_id res chain seq x y z
N MET A 1 48.92 -56.18 -6.41
CA MET A 1 49.58 -56.25 -5.09
C MET A 1 48.94 -55.16 -4.25
N SER A 2 47.77 -55.45 -3.69
CA SER A 2 47.55 -55.80 -2.26
C SER A 2 47.23 -54.52 -1.47
N ASP A 3 46.21 -54.40 -0.63
CA ASP A 3 45.08 -55.26 -0.31
C ASP A 3 44.06 -54.40 0.47
N GLN A 4 42.86 -54.95 0.61
CA GLN A 4 41.66 -54.51 1.31
C GLN A 4 41.84 -53.87 2.71
N ARG A 5 40.87 -53.05 3.15
CA ARG A 5 39.77 -53.51 4.03
C ARG A 5 38.74 -52.43 4.35
N ALA A 6 37.49 -52.83 4.11
CA ALA A 6 36.26 -52.22 4.58
C ALA A 6 35.93 -52.72 6.00
N HIS A 7 35.17 -51.93 6.75
CA HIS A 7 34.24 -52.48 7.75
C HIS A 7 32.88 -51.75 7.67
N SER A 8 31.93 -52.49 7.12
CA SER A 8 30.48 -52.38 7.33
C SER A 8 30.14 -52.94 8.71
N LEU A 9 29.08 -52.42 9.35
CA LEU A 9 28.18 -53.21 10.19
C LEU A 9 26.79 -52.55 10.24
N ALA A 10 25.78 -53.39 9.99
CA ALA A 10 24.37 -53.08 9.86
C ALA A 10 23.60 -53.25 11.20
N ALA A 11 22.34 -52.83 11.17
CA ALA A 11 21.31 -52.85 12.22
C ALA A 11 20.96 -54.25 12.78
N PRO A 12 20.15 -54.32 13.86
CA PRO A 12 18.68 -54.51 13.73
C PRO A 12 17.93 -53.72 14.83
N GLY A 13 16.60 -53.61 14.93
CA GLY A 13 15.43 -54.23 14.31
C GLY A 13 14.20 -53.78 15.13
N ALA A 14 13.03 -53.75 14.50
CA ALA A 14 11.75 -53.33 15.06
C ALA A 14 11.13 -54.35 16.03
N THR A 15 10.30 -53.87 16.96
CA THR A 15 9.12 -54.59 17.50
C THR A 15 8.11 -53.60 18.08
N ASP A 16 6.94 -53.50 17.44
CA ASP A 16 5.63 -53.22 18.04
C ASP A 16 5.06 -54.59 18.51
N PRO A 17 4.18 -54.70 19.54
CA PRO A 17 2.74 -54.54 19.25
C PRO A 17 1.78 -54.14 20.42
N ALA A 18 0.65 -53.54 20.02
CA ALA A 18 -0.77 -53.83 20.36
C ALA A 18 -1.35 -53.68 21.80
N ALA A 19 -2.29 -52.72 21.89
CA ALA A 19 -3.75 -52.82 22.17
C ALA A 19 -4.36 -53.43 23.47
N ALA A 20 -5.30 -52.66 24.06
CA ALA A 20 -6.63 -53.04 24.63
C ALA A 20 -7.10 -51.89 25.58
N ASP A 21 -8.17 -51.11 25.34
CA ASP A 21 -9.63 -51.36 25.27
C ASP A 21 -10.39 -50.98 26.57
N GLY A 22 -11.58 -50.36 26.40
CA GLY A 22 -12.66 -50.22 27.41
C GLY A 22 -12.87 -48.80 27.96
N ALA A 23 -13.70 -47.94 27.34
CA ALA A 23 -15.18 -47.86 27.42
C ALA A 23 -15.72 -47.29 28.75
N THR A 24 -16.43 -46.15 28.70
CA THR A 24 -17.87 -45.97 29.02
C THR A 24 -18.26 -44.49 29.12
N ASP A 25 -19.28 -44.11 28.35
CA ASP A 25 -20.17 -42.94 28.50
C ASP A 25 -21.26 -43.29 29.56
N PRO A 26 -22.01 -42.35 30.19
CA PRO A 26 -23.18 -41.76 29.49
C PRO A 26 -23.67 -40.35 29.96
N ALA A 27 -24.39 -39.68 29.04
CA ALA A 27 -25.72 -38.97 29.15
C ALA A 27 -26.01 -38.04 30.36
N ALA A 28 -26.82 -36.98 30.35
CA ALA A 28 -27.84 -36.33 29.53
C ALA A 28 -27.93 -34.85 30.05
N THR A 29 -28.55 -33.85 29.42
CA THR A 29 -30.01 -33.65 29.29
C THR A 29 -30.32 -32.39 28.46
N GLU A 30 -31.46 -32.45 27.80
CA GLU A 30 -32.17 -31.46 27.00
C GLU A 30 -32.60 -30.19 27.77
N SER A 31 -32.85 -29.09 27.05
CA SER A 31 -34.12 -28.36 27.15
C SER A 31 -34.25 -27.32 26.03
N ALA A 32 -35.21 -27.54 25.14
CA ALA A 32 -35.76 -26.57 24.22
C ALA A 32 -36.81 -25.68 24.92
N ALA A 33 -36.93 -24.42 24.51
CA ALA A 33 -38.19 -23.67 24.60
C ALA A 33 -38.21 -22.51 23.59
N THR A 34 -39.25 -22.51 22.78
CA THR A 34 -39.66 -21.59 21.72
C THR A 34 -40.63 -20.51 22.21
N ASP A 35 -40.47 -19.27 21.71
CA ASP A 35 -41.47 -18.24 21.30
C ASP A 35 -42.56 -17.73 22.28
N PRO A 36 -43.32 -16.62 21.99
CA PRO A 36 -43.30 -15.69 20.84
C PRO A 36 -43.42 -14.17 21.15
N ALA A 37 -43.30 -13.40 20.06
CA ALA A 37 -43.77 -12.04 19.73
C ALA A 37 -44.67 -11.21 20.69
N ALA A 38 -44.37 -9.90 20.77
CA ALA A 38 -45.40 -8.85 20.76
C ALA A 38 -44.84 -7.50 20.27
N THR A 39 -45.50 -6.98 19.24
CA THR A 39 -45.52 -5.60 18.74
C THR A 39 -46.01 -4.60 19.79
N GLU A 40 -45.45 -3.38 19.82
CA GLU A 40 -46.27 -2.15 19.70
C GLU A 40 -45.44 -0.87 19.56
N SER A 41 -46.03 0.04 18.81
CA SER A 41 -45.57 1.37 18.40
C SER A 41 -45.98 2.41 19.44
N ALA A 42 -45.12 3.38 19.73
CA ALA A 42 -45.57 4.75 20.01
C ALA A 42 -44.42 5.75 19.82
N ALA A 43 -44.68 6.73 18.96
CA ALA A 43 -43.87 7.91 18.75
C ALA A 43 -43.99 8.89 19.91
N THR A 44 -42.89 9.55 20.27
CA THR A 44 -42.92 10.95 20.72
C THR A 44 -41.66 11.66 20.23
N ALA A 45 -41.90 12.82 19.61
CA ALA A 45 -40.90 13.74 19.14
C ALA A 45 -40.17 14.40 20.32
N ASP A 46 -38.85 14.58 20.19
CA ASP A 46 -38.20 15.73 20.81
C ASP A 46 -37.10 16.27 19.89
N ALA A 47 -37.08 17.58 19.77
CA ALA A 47 -36.34 18.34 18.80
C ALA A 47 -35.25 19.16 19.50
N ARG A 48 -34.01 19.09 18.97
CA ARG A 48 -32.92 20.11 18.93
C ARG A 48 -31.54 19.43 18.82
N PRO A 49 -30.46 20.12 18.40
CA PRO A 49 -30.30 20.90 17.17
C PRO A 49 -29.03 20.49 16.38
N GLY A 50 -29.06 20.68 15.05
CA GLY A 50 -27.88 21.02 14.22
C GLY A 50 -26.64 20.11 14.27
N GLY A 51 -26.73 18.91 13.71
CA GLY A 51 -25.53 18.17 13.26
C GLY A 51 -24.95 18.77 11.97
N PRO A 52 -23.63 18.69 11.74
CA PRO A 52 -23.02 19.20 10.51
C PRO A 52 -23.61 18.45 9.32
N ARG A 53 -24.13 19.24 8.38
CA ARG A 53 -24.73 18.80 7.13
C ARG A 53 -23.68 17.98 6.36
N ALA A 54 -23.84 16.65 6.37
CA ALA A 54 -23.06 15.76 5.53
C ALA A 54 -23.16 16.27 4.09
N ALA A 55 -22.02 16.65 3.52
CA ALA A 55 -21.95 16.95 2.10
C ALA A 55 -22.39 15.68 1.38
N ALA A 56 -23.47 15.78 0.60
CA ALA A 56 -23.98 14.69 -0.20
C ALA A 56 -22.88 14.22 -1.15
N GLY A 57 -22.22 13.11 -0.80
CA GLY A 57 -21.29 12.43 -1.69
C GLY A 57 -22.05 12.04 -2.94
N ARG A 58 -21.63 12.55 -4.10
CA ARG A 58 -22.06 12.00 -5.37
C ARG A 58 -21.66 10.53 -5.36
N GLY A 59 -22.62 9.63 -5.48
CA GLY A 59 -22.34 8.21 -5.66
C GLY A 59 -21.35 8.04 -6.79
N LEU A 60 -20.19 7.45 -6.49
CA LEU A 60 -19.16 7.15 -7.47
C LEU A 60 -19.47 5.76 -8.01
N ASP A 61 -19.81 5.70 -9.29
CA ASP A 61 -20.12 4.46 -9.99
C ASP A 61 -18.94 3.48 -9.93
N ALA A 62 -19.23 2.19 -10.03
CA ALA A 62 -18.23 1.11 -10.19
C ALA A 62 -17.22 1.42 -11.32
N PRO A 63 -16.03 0.76 -11.35
CA PRO A 63 -15.01 0.97 -12.36
C PRO A 63 -15.62 1.01 -13.74
N ARG A 64 -15.55 2.19 -14.34
CA ARG A 64 -15.93 2.32 -15.73
C ARG A 64 -14.79 1.69 -16.50
N THR A 65 -15.08 0.58 -17.18
CA THR A 65 -14.21 0.04 -18.21
C THR A 65 -14.17 1.07 -19.33
N THR A 66 -13.29 2.07 -19.19
CA THR A 66 -12.69 2.64 -20.36
C THR A 66 -11.75 1.54 -20.86
N ASP A 67 -11.95 1.10 -22.10
CA ASP A 67 -10.86 0.46 -22.81
C ASP A 67 -9.62 1.33 -22.63
N VAL A 68 -8.46 0.69 -22.47
CA VAL A 68 -7.13 1.32 -22.50
C VAL A 68 -7.23 2.60 -23.30
N PRO A 69 -6.96 3.81 -22.75
CA PRO A 69 -7.04 5.02 -23.54
C PRO A 69 -6.22 4.77 -24.79
N ASP A 70 -6.91 4.62 -25.93
CA ASP A 70 -6.28 4.26 -27.17
C ASP A 70 -5.19 5.32 -27.37
N PRO A 71 -3.91 4.95 -27.46
CA PRO A 71 -2.84 5.91 -27.69
C PRO A 71 -3.10 6.80 -28.92
N SER A 72 -4.01 6.37 -29.81
CA SER A 72 -4.50 7.07 -30.99
C SER A 72 -5.73 7.98 -30.75
N ALA A 73 -6.47 7.85 -29.64
CA ALA A 73 -7.68 8.62 -29.31
C ALA A 73 -7.43 10.12 -29.00
N GLY A 74 -6.22 10.61 -29.24
CA GLY A 74 -5.85 12.00 -29.00
C GLY A 74 -5.69 12.34 -27.51
N PRO A 75 -5.22 13.56 -27.20
CA PRO A 75 -5.00 13.97 -25.82
C PRO A 75 -6.32 14.14 -25.08
N ARG A 76 -6.53 13.34 -24.02
CA ARG A 76 -7.62 13.54 -23.06
C ARG A 76 -7.49 14.93 -22.42
N ARG A 77 -8.61 15.64 -22.29
CA ARG A 77 -8.66 16.92 -21.58
C ARG A 77 -9.07 16.69 -20.14
N TRP A 78 -8.22 17.12 -19.23
CA TRP A 78 -8.46 17.09 -17.80
C TRP A 78 -8.86 18.48 -17.30
N PRO A 79 -9.58 18.58 -16.16
CA PRO A 79 -9.81 19.87 -15.53
C PRO A 79 -8.47 20.52 -15.16
N ALA A 80 -8.45 21.85 -15.05
CA ALA A 80 -7.24 22.59 -14.70
C ALA A 80 -6.78 22.34 -13.23
N SER A 81 -7.66 21.77 -12.41
CA SER A 81 -7.47 21.48 -11.00
C SER A 81 -8.40 20.34 -10.59
N PHE A 82 -7.95 19.54 -9.61
CA PHE A 82 -8.68 18.45 -8.96
C PHE A 82 -9.02 18.78 -7.50
N VAL A 83 -8.97 20.05 -7.08
CA VAL A 83 -9.32 20.47 -5.70
C VAL A 83 -10.72 20.02 -5.28
N ASP A 84 -11.64 19.86 -6.24
CA ASP A 84 -13.00 19.33 -6.03
C ASP A 84 -13.03 17.87 -5.56
N ARG A 85 -11.90 17.15 -5.69
CA ARG A 85 -11.74 15.75 -5.25
C ARG A 85 -11.24 15.60 -3.82
N LEU A 86 -10.96 16.69 -3.12
CA LEU A 86 -10.61 16.66 -1.69
C LEU A 86 -11.87 16.44 -0.86
N SER A 87 -11.86 15.44 0.02
CA SER A 87 -12.94 15.24 1.00
C SER A 87 -12.74 16.06 2.27
N ASP A 88 -11.49 16.43 2.58
CA ASP A 88 -11.13 17.34 3.66
C ASP A 88 -10.23 18.47 3.15
N PRO A 89 -10.24 19.65 3.81
CA PRO A 89 -9.34 20.74 3.47
C PRO A 89 -7.88 20.30 3.52
N LEU A 90 -7.08 20.78 2.57
CA LEU A 90 -5.63 20.55 2.60
C LEU A 90 -5.03 21.03 3.92
N PRO A 91 -4.00 20.34 4.44
CA PRO A 91 -3.26 20.77 5.61
C PRO A 91 -2.30 21.91 5.24
N MET A 92 -2.84 23.03 4.77
CA MET A 92 -2.08 24.24 4.49
C MET A 92 -1.94 25.03 5.79
N PRO A 93 -0.77 25.03 6.45
CA PRO A 93 -0.65 25.64 7.76
C PRO A 93 -0.83 27.15 7.66
N GLY A 94 -1.77 27.70 8.43
CA GLY A 94 -1.88 29.13 8.64
C GLY A 94 -0.74 29.65 9.52
N VAL A 95 -0.65 30.97 9.71
CA VAL A 95 0.40 31.60 10.54
C VAL A 95 0.43 31.01 11.97
N ARG A 96 -0.74 30.72 12.54
CA ARG A 96 -0.86 30.10 13.88
C ARG A 96 -0.36 28.66 13.89
N ASP A 97 -0.58 27.92 12.82
CA ASP A 97 -0.14 26.53 12.66
C ASP A 97 1.37 26.45 12.46
N ILE A 98 1.96 27.40 11.72
CA ILE A 98 3.41 27.56 11.62
C ILE A 98 4.01 27.86 12.99
N ALA A 99 3.44 28.81 13.73
CA ALA A 99 3.90 29.12 15.10
C ALA A 99 3.78 27.91 16.04
N ARG A 100 2.75 27.08 15.87
CA ARG A 100 2.57 25.82 16.60
C ARG A 100 3.63 24.79 16.21
N LEU A 101 3.87 24.57 14.92
CA LEU A 101 4.91 23.67 14.40
C LEU A 101 6.30 24.00 14.93
N VAL A 102 6.67 25.28 14.91
CA VAL A 102 7.96 25.76 15.42
C VAL A 102 8.07 25.49 16.92
N ARG A 103 7.01 25.79 17.68
CA ARG A 103 6.97 25.58 19.13
C ARG A 103 7.04 24.09 19.52
N GLU A 104 6.37 23.23 18.75
CA GLU A 104 6.29 21.79 19.02
C GLU A 104 7.50 21.02 18.44
N CYS A 105 8.38 21.67 17.66
CA CYS A 105 9.44 21.00 16.88
C CYS A 105 8.93 19.83 16.02
N ALA A 106 7.64 19.85 15.63
CA ALA A 106 6.91 18.67 15.19
C ALA A 106 7.16 18.25 13.72
N VAL A 107 8.02 18.96 13.01
CA VAL A 107 8.35 18.70 11.58
C VAL A 107 9.57 17.80 11.39
N ARG A 108 10.29 17.46 12.47
CA ARG A 108 11.43 16.54 12.43
C ARG A 108 11.40 15.60 13.62
N PRO A 109 11.95 14.38 13.48
CA PRO A 109 12.08 13.47 14.60
C PRO A 109 12.95 14.09 15.70
N PRO A 110 12.67 13.82 16.98
CA PRO A 110 13.53 14.26 18.08
C PRO A 110 14.96 13.73 17.89
N ALA A 111 15.97 14.58 18.06
CA ALA A 111 17.36 14.23 17.70
C ALA A 111 17.90 12.96 18.38
N HIS A 112 17.42 12.63 19.58
CA HIS A 112 17.84 11.42 20.31
C HIS A 112 17.37 10.12 19.64
N THR A 113 16.25 10.14 18.92
CA THR A 113 15.70 8.96 18.22
C THR A 113 16.44 8.63 16.94
N LEU A 114 17.25 9.56 16.42
CA LEU A 114 18.10 9.32 15.25
C LEU A 114 19.24 8.32 15.54
N LYS A 115 19.51 8.04 16.81
CA LYS A 115 20.44 6.97 17.22
C LYS A 115 19.93 5.58 16.86
N ASP A 116 18.63 5.45 16.61
CA ASP A 116 17.98 4.17 16.28
C ASP A 116 17.99 3.87 14.76
N LEU A 117 18.50 4.79 13.93
CA LEU A 117 18.60 4.57 12.48
C LEU A 117 19.32 3.26 12.08
N PRO A 118 20.41 2.83 12.75
CA PRO A 118 21.04 1.54 12.47
C PRO A 118 20.18 0.31 12.79
N LEU A 119 19.09 0.47 13.55
CA LEU A 119 18.16 -0.59 13.90
C LEU A 119 17.02 -0.75 12.87
N LEU A 120 16.93 0.17 11.89
CA LEU A 120 15.95 0.04 10.80
C LEU A 120 16.21 -1.27 10.03
N PRO A 121 15.16 -2.07 9.75
CA PRO A 121 15.34 -3.39 9.15
C PRO A 121 15.75 -3.23 7.68
N VAL A 122 16.97 -3.67 7.36
CA VAL A 122 17.54 -3.65 6.02
C VAL A 122 18.17 -5.01 5.76
N ALA A 123 17.63 -5.76 4.81
CA ALA A 123 18.13 -7.07 4.40
C ALA A 123 17.99 -7.23 2.88
N PRO A 124 18.90 -6.65 2.08
CA PRO A 124 18.89 -6.77 0.64
C PRO A 124 19.13 -8.22 0.21
N GLU A 125 18.20 -8.76 -0.56
CA GLU A 125 18.26 -10.11 -1.09
C GLU A 125 18.07 -10.12 -2.61
N PRO A 126 18.53 -11.16 -3.33
CA PRO A 126 18.18 -11.32 -4.73
C PRO A 126 16.66 -11.38 -4.91
N LEU A 127 16.18 -10.79 -6.01
CA LEU A 127 14.76 -10.89 -6.37
C LEU A 127 14.40 -12.36 -6.59
N PRO A 128 13.29 -12.85 -6.03
CA PRO A 128 12.85 -14.23 -6.24
C PRO A 128 12.55 -14.45 -7.72
N ALA A 129 12.74 -15.68 -8.19
CA ALA A 129 12.20 -16.09 -9.48
C ALA A 129 10.66 -16.00 -9.42
N ALA A 130 10.06 -15.34 -10.40
CA ALA A 130 8.61 -15.29 -10.55
C ALA A 130 8.24 -15.64 -11.98
N GLY A 131 7.38 -16.64 -12.14
CA GLY A 131 6.78 -17.00 -13.42
C GLY A 131 5.45 -16.27 -13.65
N PRO A 132 4.75 -16.57 -14.77
CA PRO A 132 3.45 -15.98 -15.08
C PRO A 132 2.36 -16.19 -14.02
N GLY A 133 2.42 -17.27 -13.24
CA GLY A 133 1.48 -17.58 -12.17
C GLY A 133 1.98 -17.25 -10.76
N THR A 134 3.06 -16.47 -10.63
CA THR A 134 3.65 -16.13 -9.34
C THR A 134 3.52 -14.63 -9.10
N VAL A 135 2.94 -14.26 -7.95
CA VAL A 135 3.00 -12.87 -7.49
C VAL A 135 4.08 -12.74 -6.42
N SER A 136 5.01 -11.80 -6.60
CA SER A 136 6.05 -11.51 -5.62
C SER A 136 6.26 -10.01 -5.47
N VAL A 137 6.51 -9.57 -4.26
CA VAL A 137 6.84 -8.17 -3.96
C VAL A 137 8.21 -8.08 -3.29
N THR A 138 8.97 -7.05 -3.64
CA THR A 138 10.22 -6.70 -2.98
C THR A 138 10.21 -5.24 -2.62
N TRP A 139 10.47 -4.93 -1.34
CA TRP A 139 10.44 -3.55 -0.87
C TRP A 139 11.76 -2.84 -1.14
N ALA A 140 11.79 -1.90 -2.10
CA ALA A 140 13.01 -1.12 -2.38
C ALA A 140 13.22 0.03 -1.36
N GLY A 141 12.21 0.31 -0.54
CA GLY A 141 12.18 1.39 0.44
C GLY A 141 11.18 2.49 0.06
N HIS A 142 10.71 3.23 1.06
CA HIS A 142 9.65 4.23 0.94
C HIS A 142 8.36 3.62 0.37
N ALA A 143 7.72 4.25 -0.62
CA ALA A 143 6.62 3.69 -1.40
C ALA A 143 7.07 2.89 -2.65
N SER A 144 8.38 2.67 -2.81
CA SER A 144 8.91 1.98 -3.98
C SER A 144 8.92 0.46 -3.80
N TRP A 145 8.11 -0.22 -4.61
CA TRP A 145 8.05 -1.68 -4.67
C TRP A 145 8.46 -2.18 -6.05
N VAL A 146 9.10 -3.34 -6.07
CA VAL A 146 9.20 -4.19 -7.26
C VAL A 146 8.09 -5.23 -7.13
N VAL A 147 7.04 -5.09 -7.92
CA VAL A 147 5.88 -5.99 -7.94
C VAL A 147 5.98 -6.86 -9.19
N ARG A 148 6.08 -8.18 -9.02
CA ARG A 148 6.01 -9.14 -10.11
C ARG A 148 4.64 -9.80 -10.07
N ILE A 149 3.86 -9.68 -11.14
CA ILE A 149 2.47 -10.16 -11.23
C ILE A 149 2.12 -10.46 -12.69
N GLY A 150 1.47 -11.59 -12.97
CA GLY A 150 1.12 -11.99 -14.35
C GLY A 150 2.32 -12.03 -15.32
N GLY A 151 3.52 -12.32 -14.80
CA GLY A 151 4.77 -12.29 -15.58
C GLY A 151 5.34 -10.90 -15.89
N LEU A 152 4.71 -9.82 -15.39
CA LEU A 152 5.23 -8.46 -15.48
C LEU A 152 6.15 -8.13 -14.31
N THR A 153 7.10 -7.22 -14.51
CA THR A 153 7.78 -6.46 -13.45
C THR A 153 7.27 -5.02 -13.47
N VAL A 154 6.54 -4.63 -12.42
CA VAL A 154 5.99 -3.30 -12.23
C VAL A 154 6.72 -2.59 -11.10
N LEU A 155 7.09 -1.33 -11.30
CA LEU A 155 7.54 -0.46 -10.21
C LEU A 155 6.41 0.46 -9.74
N THR A 156 6.19 0.52 -8.43
CA THR A 156 5.35 1.55 -7.81
C THR A 156 6.23 2.73 -7.40
N ASP A 157 5.81 3.97 -7.67
CA ASP A 157 6.43 5.21 -7.17
C ASP A 157 7.97 5.15 -7.04
N PRO A 158 8.71 4.95 -8.16
CA PRO A 158 10.09 4.52 -8.09
C PRO A 158 11.04 5.65 -7.70
N VAL A 159 11.67 5.52 -6.52
CA VAL A 159 12.66 6.47 -5.99
C VAL A 159 13.96 5.76 -5.58
N TRP A 160 14.92 5.76 -6.51
CA TRP A 160 16.28 5.25 -6.33
C TRP A 160 17.29 6.34 -5.98
N SER A 161 16.84 7.58 -5.84
CA SER A 161 17.71 8.71 -5.50
C SER A 161 18.15 8.69 -4.04
N ARG A 162 19.39 9.14 -3.78
CA ARG A 162 19.92 9.28 -2.41
C ARG A 162 19.27 10.43 -1.65
N ARG A 163 18.71 11.41 -2.37
CA ARG A 163 18.08 12.62 -1.83
C ARG A 163 16.97 13.03 -2.77
N ILE A 164 15.88 13.52 -2.20
CA ILE A 164 14.80 14.20 -2.91
C ILE A 164 14.81 15.70 -2.53
N PRO A 165 14.29 16.60 -3.37
CA PRO A 165 14.19 18.01 -3.05
C PRO A 165 13.45 18.26 -1.72
N GLY A 166 14.00 19.14 -0.88
CA GLY A 166 13.36 19.56 0.38
C GLY A 166 13.64 18.67 1.59
N THR A 167 14.35 17.55 1.46
CA THR A 167 14.60 16.62 2.58
C THR A 167 16.09 16.28 2.76
N PRO A 168 16.49 15.74 3.92
CA PRO A 168 17.80 15.12 4.12
C PRO A 168 18.03 13.94 3.15
N ARG A 169 19.26 13.39 3.17
CA ARG A 169 19.52 12.12 2.44
C ARG A 169 18.67 11.00 3.04
N ARG A 170 18.27 10.02 2.22
CA ARG A 170 17.61 8.82 2.72
C ARG A 170 18.45 8.15 3.81
N VAL A 171 17.80 7.63 4.84
CA VAL A 171 18.45 7.09 6.05
C VAL A 171 18.84 5.61 5.91
N THR A 172 18.25 4.89 4.97
CA THR A 172 18.56 3.50 4.60
C THR A 172 19.05 3.45 3.15
N PRO A 173 19.82 2.42 2.73
CA PRO A 173 20.13 2.22 1.31
C PRO A 173 18.88 1.79 0.52
N VAL A 174 18.92 1.90 -0.81
CA VAL A 174 17.87 1.31 -1.67
C VAL A 174 17.94 -0.20 -1.52
N GLY A 175 16.81 -0.84 -1.24
CA GLY A 175 16.74 -2.29 -0.99
C GLY A 175 17.09 -3.15 -2.20
N VAL A 176 16.83 -2.65 -3.41
CA VAL A 176 17.13 -3.34 -4.66
C VAL A 176 18.08 -2.48 -5.51
N PRO A 177 19.33 -2.90 -5.76
CA PRO A 177 20.22 -2.16 -6.64
C PRO A 177 19.63 -2.04 -8.06
N TRP A 178 19.69 -0.85 -8.66
CA TRP A 178 19.10 -0.63 -10.00
C TRP A 178 19.62 -1.62 -11.06
N ARG A 179 20.91 -1.97 -11.00
CA ARG A 179 21.58 -2.89 -11.93
C ARG A 179 21.10 -4.34 -11.84
N THR A 180 20.42 -4.71 -10.76
CA THR A 180 19.90 -6.07 -10.54
C THR A 180 18.42 -6.18 -10.85
N LEU A 181 17.76 -5.08 -11.22
CA LEU A 181 16.37 -5.11 -11.64
C LEU A 181 16.26 -5.87 -12.98
N PRO A 182 15.27 -6.77 -13.12
CA PRO A 182 14.90 -7.30 -14.43
C PRO A 182 14.34 -6.16 -15.31
N PRO A 183 14.12 -6.41 -16.62
CA PRO A 183 13.44 -5.46 -17.48
C PRO A 183 12.13 -4.96 -16.84
N ILE A 184 11.98 -3.64 -16.74
CA ILE A 184 10.82 -3.01 -16.14
C ILE A 184 9.74 -2.87 -17.20
N ASP A 185 8.63 -3.55 -16.96
CA ASP A 185 7.54 -3.68 -17.91
C ASP A 185 6.52 -2.55 -17.81
N ALA A 186 6.34 -2.00 -16.61
CA ALA A 186 5.51 -0.83 -16.38
C ALA A 186 5.95 -0.08 -15.12
N VAL A 187 5.53 1.19 -15.04
CA VAL A 187 5.58 1.98 -13.81
C VAL A 187 4.19 2.52 -13.52
N VAL A 188 3.77 2.43 -12.26
CA VAL A 188 2.57 3.09 -11.75
C VAL A 188 2.96 4.23 -10.82
N ILE A 189 2.30 5.37 -10.96
CA ILE A 189 2.51 6.55 -10.12
C ILE A 189 1.23 6.86 -9.35
N SER A 190 1.31 6.98 -8.02
CA SER A 190 0.17 7.35 -7.18
C SER A 190 -0.17 8.84 -7.29
N HIS A 191 0.85 9.70 -7.20
CA HIS A 191 0.73 11.15 -7.24
C HIS A 191 2.10 11.81 -7.54
N ASN A 192 2.12 13.14 -7.62
CA ASN A 192 3.26 13.86 -8.18
C ASN A 192 4.30 14.35 -7.15
N HIS A 193 4.23 14.03 -5.86
CA HIS A 193 5.24 14.50 -4.88
C HIS A 193 6.65 13.95 -5.18
N TYR A 194 7.67 14.62 -4.65
CA TYR A 194 9.06 14.33 -5.00
C TYR A 194 9.57 12.98 -4.48
N ASP A 195 9.00 12.49 -3.39
CA ASP A 195 9.26 11.18 -2.79
C ASP A 195 8.51 10.03 -3.46
N HIS A 196 7.62 10.32 -4.41
CA HIS A 196 6.88 9.32 -5.21
C HIS A 196 7.21 9.38 -6.70
N LEU A 197 7.53 10.58 -7.20
CA LEU A 197 7.90 10.83 -8.58
C LEU A 197 9.31 11.45 -8.66
N ASP A 198 10.31 10.57 -8.69
CA ASP A 198 11.73 10.94 -8.75
C ASP A 198 12.25 11.02 -10.18
N ALA A 199 12.49 12.23 -10.67
CA ALA A 199 12.95 12.46 -12.04
C ALA A 199 14.27 11.76 -12.39
N PRO A 200 15.32 11.74 -11.55
CA PRO A 200 16.53 10.97 -11.77
C PRO A 200 16.28 9.47 -11.96
N THR A 201 15.35 8.88 -11.21
CA THR A 201 15.00 7.45 -11.34
C THR A 201 14.24 7.20 -12.63
N VAL A 202 13.19 7.98 -12.89
CA VAL A 202 12.40 7.86 -14.13
C VAL A 202 13.27 8.06 -15.38
N LYS A 203 14.30 8.92 -15.32
CA LYS A 203 15.24 9.12 -16.44
C LYS A 203 16.00 7.84 -16.83
N ARG A 204 16.15 6.85 -15.93
CA ARG A 204 16.85 5.59 -16.21
C ARG A 204 16.02 4.59 -17.02
N LEU A 205 14.71 4.78 -17.12
CA LEU A 205 13.82 3.90 -17.86
C LEU A 205 13.93 4.14 -19.37
N PRO A 206 13.77 3.09 -20.21
CA PRO A 206 13.46 3.25 -21.62
C PRO A 206 12.26 4.16 -21.83
N ARG A 207 12.31 5.01 -22.85
CA ARG A 207 11.19 5.94 -23.17
C ARG A 207 9.94 5.24 -23.67
N THR A 208 10.08 3.97 -24.05
CA THR A 208 9.00 3.07 -24.43
C THR A 208 8.39 2.32 -23.25
N THR A 209 8.91 2.46 -22.03
CA THR A 209 8.32 1.84 -20.84
C THR A 209 6.92 2.44 -20.58
N PRO A 210 5.86 1.62 -20.55
CA PRO A 210 4.52 2.04 -20.13
C PRO A 210 4.55 2.74 -18.76
N CYS A 211 4.03 3.96 -18.71
CA CYS A 211 3.85 4.74 -17.49
C CYS A 211 2.35 4.97 -17.28
N TYR A 212 1.80 4.43 -16.21
CA TYR A 212 0.42 4.62 -15.80
C TYR A 212 0.37 5.63 -14.67
N VAL A 213 -0.34 6.74 -14.89
CA VAL A 213 -0.24 7.93 -14.06
C VAL A 213 -1.61 8.54 -13.80
N PRO A 214 -1.76 9.35 -12.74
CA PRO A 214 -3.01 10.04 -12.47
C PRO A 214 -3.30 11.07 -13.57
N ALA A 215 -4.59 11.34 -13.76
CA ALA A 215 -5.09 12.40 -14.62
C ALA A 215 -4.31 13.73 -14.45
N GLY A 216 -3.91 14.35 -15.57
CA GLY A 216 -3.16 15.60 -15.62
C GLY A 216 -1.64 15.44 -15.50
N LEU A 217 -1.12 14.28 -15.09
CA LEU A 217 0.33 14.08 -14.93
C LEU A 217 1.06 13.68 -16.22
N GLY A 218 0.35 13.32 -17.29
CA GLY A 218 0.96 12.75 -18.49
C GLY A 218 1.90 13.70 -19.21
N GLU A 219 1.62 15.01 -19.21
CA GLU A 219 2.50 16.02 -19.83
C GLU A 219 3.91 16.03 -19.18
N TRP A 220 4.01 15.72 -17.89
CA TRP A 220 5.30 15.63 -17.20
C TRP A 220 6.19 14.53 -17.80
N PHE A 221 5.61 13.40 -18.17
CA PHE A 221 6.30 12.26 -18.80
C PHE A 221 6.57 12.51 -20.28
N ARG A 222 5.59 13.03 -21.03
CA ARG A 222 5.75 13.32 -22.47
C ARG A 222 6.84 14.35 -22.73
N ARG A 223 6.93 15.41 -21.91
CA ARG A 223 8.04 16.38 -21.98
C ARG A 223 9.43 15.77 -21.71
N ARG A 224 9.48 14.59 -21.11
CA ARG A 224 10.71 13.80 -20.87
C ARG A 224 10.92 12.70 -21.92
N GLY A 225 10.13 12.71 -22.99
CA GLY A 225 10.27 11.84 -24.15
C GLY A 225 9.56 10.49 -24.03
N PHE A 226 8.78 10.22 -22.97
CA PHE A 226 8.03 8.97 -22.87
C PHE A 226 6.89 8.93 -23.89
N THR A 227 6.78 7.82 -24.60
CA THR A 227 5.80 7.63 -25.69
C THR A 227 4.59 6.80 -25.29
N ARG A 228 4.69 6.02 -24.21
CA ARG A 228 3.61 5.17 -23.68
C ARG A 228 3.19 5.66 -22.31
N VAL A 229 2.29 6.64 -22.28
CA VAL A 229 1.78 7.25 -21.04
C VAL A 229 0.26 7.21 -21.04
N ALA A 230 -0.33 6.50 -20.08
CA ALA A 230 -1.78 6.50 -19.87
C ALA A 230 -2.12 7.30 -18.62
N GLU A 231 -3.00 8.28 -18.78
CA GLU A 231 -3.56 9.10 -17.70
C GLU A 231 -4.95 8.56 -17.35
N LEU A 232 -5.16 8.22 -16.08
CA LEU A 232 -6.41 7.66 -15.58
C LEU A 232 -7.03 8.54 -14.50
N ASP A 233 -8.35 8.71 -14.55
CA ASP A 233 -9.16 9.17 -13.42
C ASP A 233 -9.45 8.00 -12.48
N TRP A 234 -9.96 8.28 -11.29
CA TRP A 234 -10.44 7.24 -10.38
C TRP A 234 -11.48 6.36 -11.07
N TRP A 235 -11.41 5.07 -10.74
CA TRP A 235 -12.29 4.04 -11.26
C TRP A 235 -12.11 3.77 -12.77
N GLU A 236 -11.04 4.29 -13.38
CA GLU A 236 -10.63 3.91 -14.72
C GLU A 236 -9.49 2.89 -14.67
N GLY A 237 -9.38 2.09 -15.72
CA GLY A 237 -8.39 1.02 -15.80
C GLY A 237 -7.74 0.88 -17.17
N THR A 238 -6.68 0.09 -17.23
CA THR A 238 -5.97 -0.26 -18.46
C THR A 238 -5.38 -1.66 -18.35
N TRP A 239 -4.86 -2.20 -19.46
CA TRP A 239 -4.33 -3.55 -19.54
C TRP A 239 -2.92 -3.56 -20.12
N LEU A 240 -2.09 -4.47 -19.62
CA LEU A 240 -0.81 -4.83 -20.19
C LEU A 240 -0.62 -6.34 -20.12
N ARG A 241 -0.60 -7.00 -21.28
CA ARG A 241 -0.31 -8.46 -21.39
C ARG A 241 -1.08 -9.32 -20.37
N GLY A 242 -2.38 -9.08 -20.24
CA GLY A 242 -3.27 -9.85 -19.35
C GLY A 242 -3.32 -9.39 -17.89
N VAL A 243 -2.52 -8.39 -17.50
CA VAL A 243 -2.64 -7.73 -16.17
C VAL A 243 -3.45 -6.44 -16.32
N ARG A 244 -4.46 -6.30 -15.47
CA ARG A 244 -5.29 -5.09 -15.34
C ARG A 244 -4.68 -4.14 -14.31
N PHE A 245 -4.72 -2.85 -14.60
CA PHE A 245 -4.28 -1.76 -13.75
C PHE A 245 -5.46 -0.81 -13.57
N ASP A 246 -6.06 -0.78 -12.38
CA ASP A 246 -7.14 0.14 -12.04
C ASP A 246 -6.63 1.25 -11.14
N PHE A 247 -6.93 2.50 -11.49
CA PHE A 247 -6.59 3.64 -10.65
C PHE A 247 -7.75 3.93 -9.69
N VAL A 248 -7.47 3.92 -8.39
CA VAL A 248 -8.52 4.00 -7.34
C VAL A 248 -8.34 5.23 -6.46
N PRO A 249 -9.40 5.71 -5.80
CA PRO A 249 -9.32 6.89 -4.95
C PRO A 249 -8.35 6.74 -3.77
N ALA A 250 -7.84 7.89 -3.35
CA ALA A 250 -7.12 8.11 -2.10
C ALA A 250 -7.47 9.52 -1.60
N HIS A 251 -7.34 9.77 -0.30
CA HIS A 251 -7.43 11.13 0.21
C HIS A 251 -6.04 11.73 0.42
N HIS A 252 -5.56 12.44 -0.60
CA HIS A 252 -4.28 13.13 -0.60
C HIS A 252 -4.34 14.36 -1.52
N TRP A 253 -3.19 14.80 -2.03
CA TRP A 253 -3.07 15.95 -2.91
C TRP A 253 -1.81 15.84 -3.78
N SER A 254 -1.62 16.82 -4.66
CA SER A 254 -0.47 16.88 -5.56
C SER A 254 0.16 18.26 -5.53
N ARG A 255 1.48 18.37 -5.53
CA ARG A 255 2.24 19.61 -5.75
C ARG A 255 3.71 19.34 -6.04
N ARG A 256 4.27 20.04 -7.03
CA ARG A 256 5.72 20.03 -7.31
C ARG A 256 6.34 21.41 -7.39
N SER A 257 5.52 22.43 -7.62
CA SER A 257 5.93 23.82 -7.73
C SER A 257 5.02 24.71 -6.86
N LEU A 258 5.31 26.01 -6.81
CA LEU A 258 4.55 26.90 -5.95
C LEU A 258 3.09 27.10 -6.42
N THR A 259 2.81 26.85 -7.70
CA THR A 259 1.56 27.22 -8.38
C THR A 259 0.77 26.03 -8.94
N ASP A 260 1.17 24.79 -8.65
CA ASP A 260 0.57 23.57 -9.22
C ASP A 260 -0.16 22.67 -8.23
N THR A 261 -0.53 23.19 -7.06
CA THR A 261 -1.35 22.47 -6.08
C THR A 261 -2.61 21.90 -6.75
N CYS A 262 -2.78 20.59 -6.61
CA CYS A 262 -3.89 19.79 -7.16
C CYS A 262 -4.11 19.95 -8.68
N ARG A 263 -3.09 20.34 -9.47
CA ARG A 263 -3.20 20.36 -10.94
C ARG A 263 -3.12 18.98 -11.58
N THR A 264 -2.70 17.97 -10.83
CA THR A 264 -2.76 16.56 -11.22
C THR A 264 -3.51 15.79 -10.16
N LEU A 265 -4.15 14.69 -10.53
CA LEU A 265 -4.85 13.81 -9.60
C LEU A 265 -3.85 13.02 -8.73
N TRP A 266 -4.38 12.33 -7.72
CA TRP A 266 -3.69 11.44 -6.78
C TRP A 266 -4.56 10.20 -6.53
N GLY A 267 -4.01 9.08 -6.11
CA GLY A 267 -4.76 7.84 -5.93
C GLY A 267 -3.88 6.64 -5.64
N GLY A 268 -4.51 5.46 -5.55
CA GLY A 268 -3.85 4.17 -5.48
C GLY A 268 -4.01 3.37 -6.77
N TRP A 269 -3.45 2.16 -6.80
CA TRP A 269 -3.54 1.23 -7.92
C TRP A 269 -3.95 -0.17 -7.45
N VAL A 270 -4.88 -0.81 -8.15
CA VAL A 270 -5.14 -2.25 -8.02
C VAL A 270 -4.61 -2.94 -9.27
N LEU A 271 -3.72 -3.90 -9.08
CA LEU A 271 -3.15 -4.73 -10.14
C LEU A 271 -3.80 -6.11 -10.07
N THR A 272 -4.45 -6.55 -11.14
CA THR A 272 -5.13 -7.86 -11.20
C THR A 272 -4.56 -8.69 -12.34
N ASP A 273 -4.02 -9.88 -12.07
CA ASP A 273 -3.59 -10.78 -13.14
C ASP A 273 -4.73 -11.62 -13.73
N SER A 274 -4.43 -12.38 -14.78
CA SER A 274 -5.40 -13.26 -15.44
C SER A 274 -5.85 -14.45 -14.59
N ALA A 275 -5.12 -14.78 -13.52
CA ALA A 275 -5.50 -15.83 -12.57
C ALA A 275 -6.41 -15.28 -11.44
N GLY A 276 -6.56 -13.96 -11.36
CA GLY A 276 -7.41 -13.28 -10.40
C GLY A 276 -6.66 -12.74 -9.18
N HIS A 277 -5.33 -12.89 -9.10
CA HIS A 277 -4.55 -12.35 -7.99
C HIS A 277 -4.56 -10.83 -8.00
N ARG A 278 -4.66 -10.20 -6.84
CA ARG A 278 -4.84 -8.75 -6.65
C ARG A 278 -3.83 -8.16 -5.68
N VAL A 279 -3.06 -7.20 -6.17
CA VAL A 279 -2.19 -6.36 -5.33
C VAL A 279 -2.73 -4.93 -5.34
N TYR A 280 -3.08 -4.42 -4.17
CA TYR A 280 -3.45 -3.02 -3.97
C TYR A 280 -2.25 -2.22 -3.48
N PHE A 281 -1.95 -1.12 -4.16
CA PHE A 281 -0.96 -0.13 -3.78
C PHE A 281 -1.68 1.18 -3.44
N ALA A 282 -1.69 1.58 -2.17
CA ALA A 282 -2.48 2.74 -1.75
C ALA A 282 -1.92 4.10 -2.19
N GLY A 283 -0.61 4.18 -2.47
CA GLY A 283 0.07 5.47 -2.51
C GLY A 283 0.04 6.15 -1.14
N ASP A 284 0.01 7.49 -1.14
CA ASP A 284 -0.24 8.27 0.07
C ASP A 284 -1.72 8.55 0.22
N THR A 285 -2.22 8.39 1.43
CA THR A 285 -3.62 8.61 1.74
C THR A 285 -3.81 8.81 3.23
N GLY A 286 -4.79 9.64 3.61
CA GLY A 286 -5.38 9.59 4.94
C GLY A 286 -6.18 8.30 5.15
N TYR A 287 -6.95 8.23 6.24
CA TYR A 287 -7.97 7.21 6.41
C TYR A 287 -9.35 7.71 5.95
N GLY A 288 -10.18 6.84 5.37
CA GLY A 288 -11.53 7.22 4.94
C GLY A 288 -12.33 6.10 4.27
N ALA A 289 -13.58 6.42 3.91
CA ALA A 289 -14.56 5.46 3.42
C ALA A 289 -14.21 4.79 2.07
N TYR A 290 -13.27 5.36 1.30
CA TYR A 290 -12.84 4.80 0.02
C TYR A 290 -12.17 3.42 0.17
N PHE A 291 -11.62 3.04 1.33
CA PHE A 291 -11.09 1.69 1.53
C PHE A 291 -12.19 0.62 1.42
N ALA A 292 -13.33 0.81 2.09
CA ALA A 292 -14.48 -0.07 1.97
C ALA A 292 -15.10 -0.04 0.56
N GLU A 293 -15.04 1.11 -0.12
CA GLU A 293 -15.46 1.21 -1.51
C GLU A 293 -14.56 0.43 -2.46
N ILE A 294 -13.24 0.53 -2.29
CA ILE A 294 -12.26 -0.26 -3.03
C ILE A 294 -12.51 -1.75 -2.80
N ALA A 295 -12.81 -2.18 -1.56
CA ALA A 295 -13.16 -3.57 -1.26
C ALA A 295 -14.42 -4.05 -1.99
N ARG A 296 -15.46 -3.22 -2.02
CA ARG A 296 -16.72 -3.52 -2.71
C ARG A 296 -16.51 -3.71 -4.22
N VAL A 297 -15.64 -2.88 -4.79
CA VAL A 297 -15.34 -2.85 -6.22
C VAL A 297 -14.34 -3.94 -6.63
N HIS A 298 -13.31 -4.14 -5.82
CA HIS A 298 -12.22 -5.08 -6.03
C HIS A 298 -12.17 -6.08 -4.86
N PRO A 299 -13.15 -6.99 -4.72
CA PRO A 299 -13.18 -7.95 -3.61
C PRO A 299 -11.99 -8.93 -3.70
N GLY A 300 -11.54 -9.47 -2.56
CA GLY A 300 -10.46 -10.46 -2.54
C GLY A 300 -9.10 -9.88 -2.93
N ILE A 301 -8.68 -8.81 -2.25
CA ILE A 301 -7.31 -8.29 -2.37
C ILE A 301 -6.36 -9.26 -1.66
N ASP A 302 -5.42 -9.87 -2.37
CA ASP A 302 -4.44 -10.78 -1.76
C ASP A 302 -3.43 -10.01 -0.91
N LEU A 303 -3.01 -8.83 -1.38
CA LEU A 303 -2.00 -8.03 -0.71
C LEU A 303 -2.30 -6.53 -0.81
N ALA A 304 -2.37 -5.87 0.34
CA ALA A 304 -2.44 -4.42 0.45
C ALA A 304 -1.08 -3.82 0.86
N LEU A 305 -0.53 -2.95 0.02
CA LEU A 305 0.65 -2.13 0.31
C LEU A 305 0.16 -0.80 0.87
N LEU A 306 0.29 -0.61 2.18
CA LEU A 306 -0.32 0.52 2.91
C LEU A 306 0.74 1.40 3.59
N PRO A 307 0.64 2.75 3.49
CA PRO A 307 1.55 3.65 4.17
C PRO A 307 1.33 3.60 5.69
N ILE A 308 2.42 3.72 6.45
CA ILE A 308 2.39 3.78 7.92
C ILE A 308 3.22 4.92 8.50
N GLY A 309 3.84 5.74 7.65
CA GLY A 309 4.72 6.85 8.05
C GLY A 309 4.16 8.20 7.63
N ALA A 310 4.92 9.27 7.87
CA ALA A 310 4.57 10.64 7.53
C ALA A 310 3.32 11.18 8.23
N TYR A 311 3.04 10.73 9.46
CA TYR A 311 1.79 11.07 10.16
C TYR A 311 1.95 12.13 11.26
N THR A 312 3.17 12.50 11.69
CA THR A 312 3.36 13.47 12.79
C THR A 312 3.68 14.89 12.30
N PRO A 313 2.95 15.93 12.76
CA PRO A 313 1.92 15.89 13.80
C PRO A 313 0.53 15.52 13.27
N ARG A 314 -0.20 14.67 14.03
CA ARG A 314 -1.51 14.13 13.61
C ARG A 314 -2.55 15.21 13.31
N TRP A 315 -2.60 16.29 14.09
CA TRP A 315 -3.58 17.37 13.86
C TRP A 315 -3.44 18.03 12.47
N MET A 316 -2.27 17.93 11.85
CA MET A 316 -2.00 18.43 10.51
C MET A 316 -2.04 17.31 9.47
N LEU A 317 -1.38 16.19 9.72
CA LEU A 317 -1.14 15.17 8.68
C LEU A 317 -2.24 14.11 8.61
N ARG A 318 -3.13 14.03 9.61
CA ARG A 318 -4.23 13.05 9.64
C ARG A 318 -5.12 13.00 8.40
N PRO A 319 -5.51 14.14 7.78
CA PRO A 319 -6.33 14.08 6.59
C PRO A 319 -5.62 13.37 5.43
N VAL A 320 -4.30 13.44 5.33
CA VAL A 320 -3.54 13.07 4.13
C VAL A 320 -2.61 11.86 4.31
N HIS A 321 -2.37 11.44 5.56
CA HIS A 321 -1.56 10.28 5.90
C HIS A 321 -2.23 9.45 7.00
N THR A 322 -2.37 8.15 6.77
CA THR A 322 -2.67 7.17 7.81
C THR A 322 -1.56 7.13 8.85
N ASP A 323 -1.93 6.93 10.11
CA ASP A 323 -1.00 6.38 11.10
C ASP A 323 -1.05 4.84 11.10
N PRO A 324 -0.18 4.15 11.86
CA PRO A 324 -0.12 2.69 11.85
C PRO A 324 -1.43 2.01 12.25
N GLU A 325 -2.18 2.58 13.19
CA GLU A 325 -3.48 2.07 13.65
C GLU A 325 -4.56 2.25 12.56
N GLU A 326 -4.61 3.41 11.92
CA GLU A 326 -5.48 3.65 10.76
C GLU A 326 -5.14 2.74 9.58
N ALA A 327 -3.86 2.39 9.38
CA ALA A 327 -3.45 1.42 8.36
C ALA A 327 -3.96 0.00 8.66
N VAL A 328 -4.00 -0.41 9.94
CA VAL A 328 -4.65 -1.68 10.34
C VAL A 328 -6.15 -1.63 10.06
N GLN A 329 -6.81 -0.52 10.36
CA GLN A 329 -8.23 -0.37 10.05
C GLN A 329 -8.49 -0.39 8.53
N ALA A 330 -7.66 0.30 7.74
CA ALA A 330 -7.74 0.26 6.28
C ALA A 330 -7.55 -1.17 5.73
N TYR A 331 -6.62 -1.94 6.28
CA TYR A 331 -6.44 -3.36 5.94
C TYR A 331 -7.72 -4.19 6.19
N LEU A 332 -8.39 -3.98 7.33
CA LEU A 332 -9.65 -4.63 7.67
C LEU A 332 -10.78 -4.22 6.71
N ASP A 333 -10.92 -2.93 6.44
CA ASP A 333 -11.97 -2.39 5.57
C ASP A 333 -11.80 -2.85 4.11
N LEU A 334 -10.55 -3.05 3.68
CA LEU A 334 -10.21 -3.62 2.37
C LEU A 334 -10.57 -5.11 2.26
N GLY A 335 -10.68 -5.81 3.40
CA GLY A 335 -10.81 -7.27 3.42
C GLY A 335 -9.62 -7.97 2.78
N ALA A 336 -8.41 -7.41 2.91
CA ALA A 336 -7.22 -7.95 2.27
C ALA A 336 -6.70 -9.20 3.00
N ALA A 337 -6.14 -10.18 2.27
CA ALA A 337 -5.58 -11.39 2.89
C ALA A 337 -4.27 -11.08 3.64
N ALA A 338 -3.42 -10.21 3.09
CA ALA A 338 -2.19 -9.76 3.72
C ALA A 338 -1.96 -8.24 3.58
N MET A 339 -1.13 -7.68 4.47
CA MET A 339 -0.69 -6.29 4.43
C MET A 339 0.84 -6.21 4.45
N ALA A 340 1.42 -5.40 3.56
CA ALA A 340 2.81 -4.98 3.67
C ALA A 340 2.90 -3.47 3.94
N PRO A 341 3.50 -3.02 5.05
CA PRO A 341 3.65 -1.60 5.34
C PRO A 341 4.72 -0.95 4.46
N MET A 342 4.49 0.32 4.12
CA MET A 342 5.40 1.13 3.31
C MET A 342 5.44 2.60 3.80
N HIS A 343 6.16 3.47 3.06
CA HIS A 343 6.27 4.92 3.36
C HIS A 343 6.99 5.26 4.68
N TRP A 344 7.81 4.34 5.19
CA TRP A 344 8.58 4.54 6.43
C TRP A 344 10.05 4.12 6.26
N ALA A 345 10.87 4.35 7.29
CA ALA A 345 12.29 3.94 7.37
C ALA A 345 13.21 4.39 6.22
N THR A 346 12.81 5.38 5.40
CA THR A 346 13.56 5.74 4.18
C THR A 346 13.89 7.21 4.12
N PHE A 347 12.90 8.09 4.15
CA PHE A 347 13.09 9.53 4.26
C PHE A 347 12.49 10.02 5.59
N LEU A 348 13.09 11.06 6.18
CA LEU A 348 12.53 11.73 7.36
C LEU A 348 11.64 12.86 6.87
N LEU A 349 10.34 12.59 6.73
CA LEU A 349 9.34 13.51 6.14
C LEU A 349 8.50 14.26 7.18
N SER A 350 8.56 13.85 8.44
CA SER A 350 7.63 14.22 9.50
C SER A 350 8.27 14.08 10.89
N GLY A 351 7.51 14.32 11.95
CA GLY A 351 7.98 14.37 13.33
C GLY A 351 8.16 13.03 14.06
N GLU A 352 7.69 11.91 13.52
CA GLU A 352 7.75 10.64 14.27
C GLU A 352 9.17 10.05 14.35
N PRO A 353 9.53 9.35 15.44
CA PRO A 353 10.75 8.56 15.52
C PRO A 353 10.82 7.51 14.39
N PRO A 354 11.99 7.28 13.76
CA PRO A 354 12.09 6.42 12.58
C PRO A 354 11.59 4.97 12.74
N LEU A 355 11.70 4.38 13.94
CA LEU A 355 11.19 3.03 14.25
C LEU A 355 9.75 3.00 14.74
N GLU A 356 9.21 4.14 15.18
CA GLU A 356 7.88 4.20 15.79
C GLU A 356 6.78 3.63 14.88
N PRO A 357 6.76 3.91 13.55
CA PRO A 357 5.77 3.34 12.65
C PRO A 357 5.62 1.82 12.77
N LEU A 358 6.74 1.08 12.71
CA LEU A 358 6.71 -0.37 12.78
C LEU A 358 6.34 -0.90 14.17
N ILE A 359 6.81 -0.23 15.22
CA ILE A 359 6.49 -0.61 16.61
C ILE A 359 4.99 -0.49 16.84
N ARG A 360 4.40 0.65 16.46
CA ARG A 360 2.96 0.90 16.59
C ARG A 360 2.14 -0.02 15.71
N LEU A 361 2.56 -0.25 14.46
CA LEU A 361 1.87 -1.20 13.57
C LEU A 361 1.79 -2.59 14.19
N ARG A 362 2.92 -3.14 14.67
CA ARG A 362 2.95 -4.47 15.30
C ARG A 362 2.13 -4.53 16.59
N ALA A 363 2.03 -3.43 17.33
CA ALA A 363 1.17 -3.36 18.51
C ALA A 363 -0.31 -3.36 18.12
N ALA A 364 -0.70 -2.50 17.17
CA ALA A 364 -2.06 -2.41 16.64
C ALA A 364 -2.53 -3.73 16.01
N TRP A 365 -1.66 -4.37 15.21
CA TRP A 365 -1.92 -5.66 14.58
C TRP A 365 -2.21 -6.77 15.61
N ARG A 366 -1.39 -6.85 16.67
CA ARG A 366 -1.60 -7.82 17.76
C ARG A 366 -2.87 -7.50 18.57
N ALA A 367 -3.14 -6.23 18.84
CA ALA A 367 -4.34 -5.80 19.56
C ALA A 367 -5.63 -6.13 18.79
N ALA A 368 -5.59 -6.08 17.46
CA ALA A 368 -6.69 -6.49 16.58
C ALA A 368 -6.84 -8.02 16.44
N GLY A 369 -5.96 -8.83 17.07
CA GLY A 369 -6.02 -10.29 17.00
C GLY A 369 -5.68 -10.87 15.63
N LEU A 370 -4.96 -10.12 14.79
CA LEU A 370 -4.68 -10.50 13.41
C LEU A 370 -3.53 -11.53 13.29
N PRO A 371 -3.58 -12.46 12.32
CA PRO A 371 -2.54 -13.47 12.11
C PRO A 371 -1.17 -12.85 11.83
N ARG A 372 -0.11 -13.35 12.46
CA ARG A 372 1.25 -12.79 12.31
C ARG A 372 1.77 -12.92 10.88
N ASP A 373 1.45 -14.02 10.21
CA ASP A 373 1.87 -14.35 8.86
C ASP A 373 1.23 -13.45 7.79
N ALA A 374 0.05 -12.90 8.06
CA ALA A 374 -0.63 -11.90 7.21
C ALA A 374 0.02 -10.51 7.28
N LEU A 375 0.87 -10.21 8.28
CA LEU A 375 1.67 -8.99 8.33
C LEU A 375 3.03 -9.18 7.65
N TRP A 376 3.23 -8.54 6.50
CA TRP A 376 4.43 -8.61 5.69
C TRP A 376 5.33 -7.40 5.95
N ASP A 377 5.74 -7.23 7.21
CA ASP A 377 6.64 -6.18 7.70
C ASP A 377 8.11 -6.41 7.30
N LEU A 378 8.32 -6.51 5.98
CA LEU A 378 9.60 -6.85 5.36
C LEU A 378 10.70 -5.83 5.69
N PRO A 379 11.95 -6.28 5.91
CA PRO A 379 13.11 -5.41 5.82
C PRO A 379 13.23 -4.77 4.43
N ILE A 380 13.87 -3.60 4.35
CA ILE A 380 14.20 -2.98 3.07
C ILE A 380 15.13 -3.92 2.29
N GLY A 381 14.70 -4.27 1.08
CA GLY A 381 15.37 -5.18 0.15
C GLY A 381 14.95 -6.64 0.25
N ALA A 382 14.13 -7.00 1.23
CA ALA A 382 13.57 -8.34 1.35
C ALA A 382 12.35 -8.52 0.43
N SER A 383 12.09 -9.78 0.10
CA SER A 383 11.01 -10.17 -0.81
C SER A 383 10.02 -11.13 -0.16
N ARG A 384 8.80 -11.17 -0.66
CA ARG A 384 7.83 -12.22 -0.33
C ARG A 384 7.02 -12.61 -1.56
N VAL A 385 6.68 -13.88 -1.63
CA VAL A 385 5.90 -14.49 -2.70
C VAL A 385 4.53 -14.84 -2.16
N LEU A 386 3.46 -14.47 -2.88
CA LEU A 386 2.12 -14.99 -2.63
C LEU A 386 2.12 -16.45 -3.12
N VAL A 387 1.98 -17.38 -2.18
CA VAL A 387 1.84 -18.80 -2.48
C VAL A 387 0.36 -19.03 -2.78
N ALA A 388 0.10 -19.67 -3.93
CA ALA A 388 -1.25 -20.01 -4.40
C ALA A 388 -1.98 -20.99 -3.46
#